data_AF-A0A8J7WRZ9-F1
#
_entry.id   AF-A0A8J7WRZ9-F1
#
_cell.length_a   1.000
_cell.length_b   1.000
_cell.length_c   1.000
_cell.angle_alpha   90.00
_cell.angle_beta   90.00
_cell.angle_gamma   90.00
#
_symmetry.space_group_name_H-M   'P 1'
#
loop_
_entity.id
_entity.type
_entity.pdbx_description
1 polymer ?
#
loop_
_entity_poly.entity_id
_entity_poly.type
_entity_poly.pdbx_seq_one_letter_code
_entity_poly.pdbx_strand_id
1 'polypeptide(L)' 'MSQADIEHALQHYIERLATPEPSIRYRGPGLNGDILKVWVVPDASPTADKTIKSVAWEGR' A
#
# COMPACT_ATOMS: atom_id res chain seq x y z
N MET A 1 -6.71 -3.96 11.10
CA MET A 1 -6.20 -2.95 10.15
C MET A 1 -7.40 -2.24 9.58
N SER A 2 -7.46 -0.92 9.72
CA SER A 2 -8.57 -0.11 9.22
C SER A 2 -8.28 0.40 7.81
N GLN A 3 -9.32 0.81 7.07
CA GLN A 3 -9.14 1.48 5.78
C GLN A 3 -8.33 2.77 5.92
N ALA A 4 -8.53 3.51 7.02
CA ALA A 4 -7.79 4.73 7.32
C ALA A 4 -6.28 4.49 7.51
N ASP A 5 -5.86 3.34 8.09
CA ASP A 5 -4.43 2.97 8.17
C ASP A 5 -3.82 2.78 6.77
N ILE A 6 -4.56 2.16 5.86
CA ILE A 6 -4.10 1.88 4.51
C ILE A 6 -3.99 3.17 3.72
N GLU A 7 -5.00 4.05 3.81
CA GLU A 7 -4.98 5.36 3.17
C GLU A 7 -3.83 6.22 3.69
N HIS A 8 -3.63 6.25 5.01
CA HIS A 8 -2.53 6.98 5.61
C HIS A 8 -1.17 6.46 5.12
N ALA A 9 -0.98 5.13 5.08
CA ALA A 9 0.23 4.51 4.57
C ALA A 9 0.45 4.77 3.07
N LEU A 10 -0.62 4.81 2.26
CA LEU A 10 -0.55 5.12 0.84
C LEU A 10 -0.30 6.60 0.54
N GLN A 11 -0.69 7.51 1.45
CA GLN A 11 -0.43 8.95 1.32
C GLN A 11 0.97 9.33 1.84
N HIS A 12 1.44 8.67 2.90
CA HIS A 12 2.69 8.97 3.59
C HIS A 12 3.76 7.87 3.41
N TYR A 13 3.73 7.15 2.28
CA TYR A 13 4.68 6.07 2.03
C TYR A 13 6.13 6.57 1.98
N ILE A 14 7.01 5.79 2.61
CA ILE A 14 8.46 6.01 2.63
C ILE A 14 9.18 5.19 1.53
N GLU A 15 8.52 4.17 1.00
CA GLU A 15 9.06 3.36 -0.10
C GLU A 15 7.94 2.94 -1.06
N ARG A 16 8.25 2.96 -2.36
CA ARG A 16 7.42 2.43 -3.44
C ARG A 16 8.27 1.52 -4.32
N LEU A 17 7.88 0.24 -4.41
CA LEU A 17 8.60 -0.78 -5.17
C LEU A 17 7.65 -1.46 -6.17
N ALA A 18 8.01 -1.50 -7.45
CA ALA A 18 7.33 -2.35 -8.42
C ALA A 18 7.75 -3.82 -8.18
N THR A 19 6.79 -4.73 -8.06
CA THR A 19 7.07 -6.17 -7.91
C THR A 19 6.99 -6.90 -9.26
N PRO A 20 7.46 -8.16 -9.37
CA PRO A 20 7.41 -8.94 -10.61
C PRO A 20 5.99 -9.27 -11.09
N GLU A 21 5.07 -9.46 -10.14
CA GLU A 21 3.63 -9.48 -10.42
C GLU A 21 3.16 -8.03 -10.66
N PRO A 22 2.07 -7.79 -11.44
CA PRO A 22 1.54 -6.45 -11.73
C PRO A 22 0.97 -5.82 -10.46
N SER A 23 1.86 -5.48 -9.53
CA SER A 23 1.57 -4.88 -8.26
C SER A 23 2.70 -3.95 -7.86
N ILE A 24 2.34 -2.92 -7.14
CA ILE A 24 3.23 -1.94 -6.56
C ILE A 24 3.10 -2.09 -5.06
N ARG A 25 4.21 -2.37 -4.40
CA ARG A 25 4.29 -2.39 -2.94
C ARG A 25 4.60 -0.98 -2.45
N TYR A 26 3.71 -0.44 -1.63
CA TYR A 26 3.90 0.77 -0.86
C TYR A 26 4.26 0.38 0.57
N ARG A 27 5.25 1.04 1.16
CA ARG A 27 5.61 0.90 2.57
C ARG A 27 5.45 2.26 3.23
N GLY A 28 4.57 2.36 4.23
CA GLY A 28 4.25 3.62 4.88
C GLY A 28 3.72 3.43 6.30
N PRO A 29 3.72 4.47 7.14
CA PRO A 29 3.18 4.41 8.48
C PRO A 29 1.65 4.31 8.46
N GLY A 30 1.08 3.50 9.33
CA GLY A 30 -0.34 3.54 9.68
C GLY A 30 -0.62 4.64 10.71
N LEU A 31 -1.88 4.74 11.15
CA LEU A 31 -2.27 5.77 12.13
C LEU A 31 -1.58 5.60 13.49
N ASN A 32 -1.17 4.37 13.82
CA ASN A 32 -0.46 4.05 15.06
C ASN A 32 1.07 4.22 14.94
N GLY A 33 1.60 4.65 13.79
CA GLY A 33 3.03 4.81 13.54
C GLY A 33 3.76 3.51 13.14
N ASP A 34 3.14 2.34 13.31
CA ASP A 34 3.64 1.08 12.78
C ASP A 34 3.67 1.10 11.25
N ILE A 35 4.63 0.38 10.64
CA ILE A 35 4.79 0.35 9.19
C ILE A 35 3.86 -0.70 8.55
N LEU A 36 3.06 -0.29 7.57
CA LEU A 36 2.31 -1.17 6.68
C LEU A 36 3.02 -1.34 5.34
N LYS A 37 2.87 -2.55 4.79
CA LYS A 37 3.11 -2.87 3.40
C LYS A 37 1.76 -3.05 2.70
N VAL A 38 1.52 -2.28 1.65
CA VAL A 38 0.29 -2.30 0.85
C VAL A 38 0.67 -2.68 -0.58
N TRP A 39 0.14 -3.77 -1.09
CA TRP A 39 0.31 -4.17 -2.49
C TRP A 39 -0.91 -3.72 -3.28
N VAL A 40 -0.68 -2.87 -4.27
CA VAL A 40 -1.72 -2.31 -5.13
C VAL A 40 -1.51 -2.83 -6.55
N VAL A 41 -2.56 -3.37 -7.17
CA VAL A 41 -2.54 -3.65 -8.62
C VAL A 41 -2.76 -2.33 -9.34
N PRO A 42 -1.78 -1.82 -10.12
CA PRO A 42 -2.04 -0.71 -11.01
C PRO A 42 -2.98 -1.21 -12.10
N ASP A 43 -4.17 -0.64 -12.18
CA ASP A 43 -5.06 -0.90 -13.30
C ASP A 43 -4.49 -0.22 -14.57
N ALA A 44 -4.93 -0.68 -15.75
CA ALA A 44 -4.41 -0.18 -17.04
C ALA A 44 -4.76 1.29 -17.31
N SER A 45 -5.64 1.89 -16.49
CA SER A 45 -6.07 3.28 -16.62
C SER A 45 -5.51 4.17 -15.50
N PRO A 46 -4.91 5.32 -15.83
CA PRO A 46 -4.34 6.25 -14.85
C PRO A 46 -5.37 6.88 -13.90
N THR A 47 -6.66 6.73 -14.19
CA THR A 47 -7.80 7.22 -13.41
C THR A 47 -8.53 6.13 -12.62
N ALA A 48 -8.11 4.87 -12.75
CA ALA A 48 -8.79 3.77 -12.08
C ALA A 48 -8.44 3.70 -10.60
N ASP A 49 -9.44 3.38 -9.79
CA ASP A 49 -9.28 3.09 -8.38
C ASP A 49 -8.16 2.08 -8.13
N LYS A 50 -7.28 2.40 -7.18
CA LYS A 50 -6.18 1.55 -6.76
C LYS A 50 -6.77 0.29 -6.12
N THR A 51 -6.70 -0.84 -6.82
CA THR A 51 -7.15 -2.12 -6.23
C THR A 51 -6.10 -2.63 -5.25
N ILE A 52 -6.44 -2.66 -3.97
CA ILE A 52 -5.57 -3.22 -2.92
C ILE A 52 -5.60 -4.75 -3.03
N LYS A 53 -4.48 -5.35 -3.45
CA LYS A 53 -4.28 -6.80 -3.54
C LYS A 53 -4.10 -7.44 -2.17
N SER A 54 -3.22 -6.84 -1.37
CA SER A 54 -2.81 -7.40 -0.09
C SER A 54 -2.23 -6.33 0.81
N VAL A 55 -2.20 -6.63 2.09
CA VAL A 55 -1.82 -5.69 3.14
C VAL A 55 -1.26 -6.46 4.32
N ALA A 56 -0.10 -6.04 4.81
CA ALA A 56 0.57 -6.68 5.93
C ALA A 56 1.29 -5.64 6.78
N TRP A 57 1.30 -5.84 8.09
CA TRP A 57 2.17 -5.07 8.98
C TRP A 57 3.60 -5.55 8.81
N GLU A 58 4.54 -4.62 8.83
CA GLU A 58 5.94 -5.00 8.85
C GLU A 58 6.33 -5.53 10.23
N GLY A 59 6.83 -6.76 10.26
CA GLY A 59 7.32 -7.39 11.49
C GLY A 59 6.26 -8.16 12.28
N ARG A 60 5.08 -8.41 11.71
CA ARG A 60 4.01 -9.18 12.36
C ARG A 60 3.51 -10.33 11.50
#